data_AF-A0AA88XGX3-F1
#
_entry.id   AF-A0AA88XGX3-F1
#
_cell.length_a   1.000
_cell.length_b   1.000
_cell.length_c   1.000
_cell.angle_alpha   90.00
_cell.angle_beta   90.00
_cell.angle_gamma   90.00
#
_symmetry.space_group_name_H-M   'P 1'
#
loop_
_entity.id
_entity.type
_entity.pdbx_description
1 polymer ?
#
loop_
_entity_poly.entity_id
_entity_poly.type
_entity_poly.pdbx_seq_one_letter_code
_entity_poly.pdbx_strand_id
1 'polypeptide(L)'
;MIKETTNNIYTAKITEEIKTKSTLKYLGIQKQPLDNPHPIYKFTGPNPFEVLKAQIKARILTGTYILQENLQKFNQHDIDTTCELCHSEPEDRNHFILTCKKLEDRRQKHLQKLTNLVPALQERPALLLQCILDQSHEDLTGLVPADEETMSQIEQHSRDMLYDLHRARTSYQKLNTQN
;
A
#
# COMPACT_ATOMS: atom_id res chain seq x y z
N MET A 1 31.16 -6.93 -12.43
CA MET A 1 32.03 -6.64 -11.27
C MET A 1 31.70 -5.32 -10.56
N ILE A 2 32.09 -4.13 -11.04
CA ILE A 2 31.84 -2.86 -10.29
C ILE A 2 30.34 -2.63 -10.01
N LYS A 3 29.48 -2.79 -11.03
CA LYS A 3 28.02 -2.60 -10.88
C LYS A 3 27.39 -3.56 -9.85
N GLU A 4 27.80 -4.83 -9.86
CA GLU A 4 27.30 -5.84 -8.92
C GLU A 4 27.73 -5.51 -7.48
N THR A 5 29.00 -5.13 -7.29
CA THR A 5 29.50 -4.70 -5.98
C THR A 5 28.71 -3.48 -5.48
N THR A 6 28.49 -2.47 -6.32
CA THR A 6 27.69 -1.31 -5.97
C THR A 6 26.25 -1.71 -5.60
N ASN A 7 25.57 -2.50 -6.44
CA ASN A 7 24.22 -2.98 -6.17
C ASN A 7 24.13 -3.74 -4.84
N ASN A 8 25.11 -4.60 -4.54
CA ASN A 8 25.14 -5.37 -3.29
C ASN A 8 25.30 -4.45 -2.06
N ILE A 9 26.18 -3.45 -2.13
CA ILE A 9 26.38 -2.47 -1.06
C ILE A 9 25.08 -1.67 -0.81
N TYR A 10 24.45 -1.18 -1.87
CA TYR A 10 23.20 -0.42 -1.75
C TYR A 10 22.05 -1.28 -1.24
N THR A 11 21.90 -2.51 -1.74
CA THR A 11 20.87 -3.46 -1.30
C THR A 11 21.03 -3.76 0.19
N ALA A 12 22.26 -4.03 0.66
CA ALA A 12 22.53 -4.25 2.07
C ALA A 12 22.16 -3.03 2.92
N LYS A 13 22.55 -1.83 2.48
CA LYS A 13 22.21 -0.58 3.19
C LYS A 13 20.70 -0.33 3.26
N ILE A 14 19.98 -0.47 2.16
CA ILE A 14 18.52 -0.31 2.10
C ILE A 14 17.84 -1.34 3.01
N THR A 15 18.33 -2.59 3.00
CA THR A 15 17.82 -3.66 3.85
C THR A 15 17.95 -3.31 5.34
N GLU A 16 19.11 -2.80 5.75
CA GLU A 16 19.35 -2.37 7.12
C GLU A 16 18.43 -1.19 7.52
N GLU A 17 18.27 -0.21 6.62
CA GLU A 17 17.37 0.92 6.85
C GLU A 17 15.90 0.52 6.97
N ILE A 18 15.44 -0.46 6.19
CA ILE A 18 14.05 -0.95 6.27
C ILE A 18 13.81 -1.65 7.61
N LYS A 19 14.75 -2.47 8.09
CA LYS A 19 14.64 -3.15 9.39
C LYS A 19 14.53 -2.18 10.55
N THR A 20 15.18 -1.02 10.47
CA THR A 20 15.14 0.00 11.53
C THR A 20 13.92 0.91 11.46
N LYS A 21 13.20 0.96 10.33
CA LYS A 21 12.06 1.85 10.10
C LYS A 21 10.75 1.08 10.05
N SER A 22 10.00 1.10 11.15
CA SER A 22 8.69 0.43 11.26
C SER A 22 7.67 0.87 10.20
N THR A 23 7.80 2.08 9.64
CA THR A 23 6.95 2.58 8.55
C THR A 23 7.16 1.86 7.22
N LEU A 24 8.33 1.23 7.04
CA LEU A 24 8.73 0.49 5.83
C LEU A 24 8.52 -1.02 5.97
N LYS A 25 7.90 -1.49 7.06
CA LYS A 25 7.71 -2.94 7.30
C LYS A 25 6.91 -3.70 6.23
N TYR A 26 6.22 -2.98 5.35
CA TYR A 26 5.45 -3.56 4.25
C TYR A 26 6.16 -3.45 2.90
N LEU A 27 7.32 -2.79 2.84
CA LEU A 27 8.10 -2.60 1.62
C LEU A 27 9.02 -3.80 1.40
N GLY A 28 8.78 -4.54 0.34
CA GLY A 28 9.63 -5.61 -0.14
C GLY A 28 10.90 -5.04 -0.78
N ILE A 29 12.04 -5.67 -0.49
CA ILE A 29 13.30 -5.30 -1.11
C ILE A 29 13.38 -6.01 -2.46
N GLN A 30 13.33 -5.23 -3.54
CA GLN A 30 13.49 -5.77 -4.89
C GLN A 30 14.90 -6.30 -5.11
N LYS A 31 15.01 -7.31 -5.99
CA LYS A 31 16.30 -7.71 -6.56
C LYS A 31 16.80 -6.57 -7.46
N GLN A 32 18.00 -6.06 -7.18
CA GLN A 32 18.66 -4.99 -7.94
C GLN A 32 17.85 -3.68 -7.99
N PRO A 33 17.67 -3.00 -6.83
CA PRO A 33 16.80 -1.82 -6.73
C PRO A 33 17.29 -0.59 -7.52
N LEU A 34 18.56 -0.56 -7.96
CA LEU A 34 19.07 0.53 -8.80
C LEU A 34 18.72 0.36 -10.28
N ASP A 35 18.56 -0.89 -10.74
CA ASP A 35 18.31 -1.19 -12.15
C ASP A 35 16.82 -1.35 -12.44
N ASN A 36 16.02 -1.73 -11.44
CA ASN A 36 14.60 -2.02 -11.59
C ASN A 36 13.76 -1.12 -10.66
N PRO A 37 12.80 -0.35 -11.20
CA PRO A 37 11.89 0.41 -10.36
C PRO A 37 10.93 -0.52 -9.60
N HIS A 38 10.42 -0.02 -8.46
CA HIS A 38 9.40 -0.71 -7.66
C HIS A 38 8.19 -1.12 -8.51
N PRO A 39 7.52 -2.27 -8.27
CA PRO A 39 6.41 -2.71 -9.13
C PRO A 39 5.27 -1.69 -9.21
N ILE A 40 5.09 -0.90 -8.15
CA ILE A 40 4.22 0.28 -8.10
C ILE A 40 4.40 1.15 -9.35
N TYR A 41 5.65 1.46 -9.72
CA TYR A 41 5.97 2.30 -10.85
C TYR A 41 6.26 1.52 -12.13
N LYS A 42 6.77 0.28 -12.03
CA LYS A 42 7.05 -0.58 -13.20
C LYS A 42 5.83 -0.73 -14.11
N PHE A 43 4.65 -0.94 -13.51
CA PHE A 43 3.41 -1.16 -14.25
C PHE A 43 2.56 0.11 -14.41
N THR A 44 3.14 1.30 -14.20
CA THR A 44 2.41 2.57 -14.34
C THR A 44 2.60 3.12 -15.75
N GLY A 45 1.49 3.31 -16.46
CA GLY A 45 1.52 4.00 -17.76
C GLY A 45 1.88 5.49 -17.63
N PRO A 46 2.18 6.17 -18.74
CA PRO A 46 2.55 7.60 -18.73
C PRO A 46 1.36 8.54 -18.44
N ASN A 47 0.15 8.01 -18.30
CA ASN A 47 -1.04 8.79 -18.02
C ASN A 47 -0.92 9.45 -16.63
N PRO A 48 -1.07 10.79 -16.50
CA PRO A 48 -1.03 11.49 -15.21
C PRO A 48 -1.98 10.91 -14.15
N PHE A 49 -3.12 10.37 -14.59
CA PHE A 49 -4.08 9.73 -13.69
C PHE A 49 -3.52 8.43 -13.07
N GLU A 50 -2.85 7.59 -13.87
CA GLU A 50 -2.20 6.37 -13.36
C GLU A 50 -1.02 6.71 -12.44
N VAL A 51 -0.25 7.75 -12.78
CA VAL A 51 0.82 8.25 -11.92
C VAL A 51 0.28 8.70 -10.56
N LEU A 52 -0.85 9.40 -10.53
CA LEU A 52 -1.48 9.82 -9.27
C LEU A 52 -1.90 8.62 -8.41
N LYS A 53 -2.49 7.57 -9.01
CA LYS A 53 -2.82 6.34 -8.27
C LYS A 53 -1.58 5.68 -7.67
N ALA A 54 -0.51 5.56 -8.45
CA ALA A 54 0.76 5.02 -8.01
C ALA A 54 1.37 5.85 -6.86
N GLN A 55 1.31 7.19 -6.94
CA GLN A 55 1.75 8.08 -5.85
C GLN A 55 0.96 7.87 -4.56
N ILE A 56 -0.36 7.71 -4.65
CA ILE A 56 -1.21 7.44 -3.48
C ILE A 56 -0.86 6.10 -2.86
N LYS A 57 -0.74 5.03 -3.66
CA LYS A 57 -0.30 3.72 -3.16
C LYS A 57 1.08 3.80 -2.52
N ALA A 58 2.05 4.47 -3.15
CA ALA A 58 3.39 4.65 -2.61
C ALA A 58 3.37 5.39 -1.25
N ARG A 59 2.53 6.42 -1.11
CA ARG A 59 2.36 7.12 0.18
C ARG A 59 1.80 6.21 1.26
N ILE A 60 0.82 5.39 0.92
CA ILE A 60 0.22 4.44 1.86
C ILE A 60 1.24 3.36 2.25
N LEU A 61 1.94 2.77 1.28
CA LEU A 61 2.99 1.76 1.48
C LEU A 61 4.10 2.28 2.42
N THR A 62 4.59 3.49 2.16
CA THR A 62 5.69 4.10 2.93
C THR A 62 5.26 4.75 4.25
N GLY A 63 3.96 4.75 4.56
CA GLY A 63 3.42 5.41 5.76
C GLY A 63 3.51 6.93 5.74
N THR A 64 3.63 7.54 4.55
CA THR A 64 3.58 9.00 4.37
C THR A 64 2.18 9.50 3.99
N TYR A 65 1.22 8.58 3.82
CA TYR A 65 -0.19 8.91 3.73
C TYR A 65 -0.74 9.30 5.11
N ILE A 66 -1.43 10.43 5.18
CA ILE A 66 -1.88 11.02 6.45
C ILE A 66 -3.17 10.35 6.92
N LEU A 67 -3.03 9.27 7.69
CA LEU A 67 -4.10 8.67 8.51
C LEU A 67 -4.09 9.27 9.92
N GLN A 68 -5.16 9.07 10.70
CA GLN A 68 -5.19 9.57 12.08
C GLN A 68 -4.07 9.00 12.95
N GLU A 69 -3.70 7.72 12.77
CA GLU A 69 -2.54 7.12 13.45
C GLU A 69 -1.23 7.88 13.12
N ASN A 70 -1.06 8.33 11.88
CA ASN A 70 0.11 9.10 11.46
C ASN A 70 0.09 10.51 12.08
N LEU A 71 -1.09 11.15 12.15
CA LEU A 71 -1.22 12.47 12.76
C LEU A 71 -0.80 12.45 14.22
N GLN A 72 -1.20 11.44 14.99
CA GLN A 72 -0.78 11.30 16.39
C GLN A 72 0.74 11.14 16.52
N LYS A 73 1.39 10.37 15.63
CA LYS A 73 2.84 10.14 15.68
C LYS A 73 3.68 11.40 15.42
N PHE A 74 3.18 12.36 14.66
CA PHE A 74 3.94 13.55 14.25
C PHE A 74 3.53 14.84 14.96
N ASN A 75 2.37 14.88 15.61
CA ASN A 75 1.93 16.04 16.37
C ASN A 75 2.37 15.97 17.83
N GLN A 76 2.65 17.13 18.42
CA GLN A 76 3.04 17.24 19.83
C GLN A 76 1.85 17.14 20.79
N HIS A 77 0.63 17.23 20.27
CA HIS A 77 -0.61 17.18 21.03
C HIS A 77 -1.28 15.82 20.88
N ASP A 78 -2.02 15.41 21.92
CA ASP A 78 -2.88 14.23 21.84
C ASP A 78 -3.96 14.44 20.78
N ILE A 79 -3.84 13.67 19.69
CA ILE A 79 -4.83 13.63 18.61
C ILE A 79 -5.65 12.36 18.78
N ASP A 80 -6.97 12.50 18.65
CA ASP A 80 -7.88 11.36 18.57
C ASP A 80 -7.56 10.54 17.32
N THR A 81 -7.16 9.29 17.51
CA THR A 81 -6.83 8.39 16.41
C THR A 81 -8.06 7.77 15.75
N THR A 82 -9.25 7.97 16.31
CA THR A 82 -10.50 7.38 15.82
C THR A 82 -10.75 7.76 14.36
N CYS A 83 -11.14 6.79 13.54
CA CYS A 83 -11.42 7.03 12.14
C CYS A 83 -12.53 8.06 11.93
N GLU A 84 -12.21 9.14 11.24
CA GLU A 84 -13.16 10.20 10.88
C GLU A 84 -14.28 9.72 9.97
N LEU A 85 -14.15 8.56 9.33
CA LEU A 85 -15.19 8.02 8.44
C LEU A 85 -16.24 7.25 9.24
N CYS A 86 -15.82 6.22 9.97
CA CYS A 86 -16.73 5.32 10.67
C CYS A 86 -16.91 5.61 12.15
N HIS A 87 -16.05 6.42 12.75
CA HIS A 87 -16.04 6.78 14.17
C HIS A 87 -16.05 5.58 15.14
N SER A 88 -15.48 4.44 14.74
CA SER A 88 -15.59 3.19 15.51
C SER A 88 -14.29 2.64 16.08
N GLU A 89 -13.17 2.80 15.38
CA GLU A 89 -11.85 2.29 15.78
C GLU A 89 -10.75 3.21 15.23
N PRO A 90 -9.50 3.11 15.72
CA PRO A 90 -8.38 3.91 15.22
C PRO A 90 -8.18 3.78 13.70
N GLU A 91 -7.96 4.89 12.99
CA GLU A 91 -7.61 4.89 11.57
C GLU A 91 -6.12 4.61 11.39
N ASP A 92 -5.78 3.32 11.40
CA ASP A 92 -4.50 2.82 10.90
C ASP A 92 -4.63 2.32 9.45
N ARG A 93 -3.52 1.83 8.90
CA ARG A 93 -3.46 1.32 7.52
C ARG A 93 -4.35 0.09 7.30
N ASN A 94 -4.40 -0.82 8.27
CA ASN A 94 -5.22 -2.02 8.18
C ASN A 94 -6.71 -1.65 8.20
N HIS A 95 -7.10 -0.75 9.10
CA HIS A 95 -8.46 -0.23 9.16
C HIS A 95 -8.87 0.45 7.86
N PHE A 96 -8.07 1.41 7.39
CA PHE A 96 -8.35 2.16 6.18
C PHE A 96 -8.53 1.24 4.96
N ILE A 97 -7.64 0.26 4.79
CA ILE A 97 -7.61 -0.61 3.60
C ILE A 97 -8.60 -1.77 3.71
N LEU A 98 -8.72 -2.42 4.88
CA LEU A 98 -9.43 -3.70 5.01
C LEU A 98 -10.72 -3.67 5.82
N THR A 99 -10.88 -2.82 6.84
CA THR A 99 -12.00 -2.99 7.80
C THR A 99 -12.95 -1.80 7.95
N CYS A 100 -12.60 -0.61 7.44
CA CYS A 100 -13.43 0.59 7.59
C CYS A 100 -14.81 0.43 6.92
N LYS A 101 -15.88 0.31 7.72
CA LYS A 101 -17.24 0.03 7.25
C LYS A 101 -17.77 1.02 6.21
N LYS A 102 -17.37 2.29 6.29
CA LYS A 102 -17.78 3.34 5.33
C LYS A 102 -17.16 3.20 3.94
N LEU A 103 -16.09 2.41 3.84
CA LEU A 103 -15.36 2.17 2.61
C LEU A 103 -15.68 0.81 1.97
N GLU A 104 -16.57 0.03 2.60
CA GLU A 104 -16.81 -1.37 2.26
C GLU A 104 -17.26 -1.57 0.80
N ASP A 105 -18.25 -0.80 0.35
CA ASP A 105 -18.78 -0.91 -1.01
C ASP A 105 -17.70 -0.65 -2.09
N ARG A 106 -16.76 0.25 -1.79
CA ARG A 106 -15.62 0.54 -2.70
C ARG A 106 -14.61 -0.58 -2.67
N ARG A 107 -14.32 -1.10 -1.47
CA ARG A 107 -13.33 -2.15 -1.22
C ARG A 107 -13.73 -3.49 -1.86
N GLN A 108 -14.96 -3.93 -1.65
CA GLN A 108 -15.45 -5.25 -2.07
C GLN A 108 -15.35 -5.47 -3.59
N LYS A 109 -15.62 -4.42 -4.38
CA LYS A 109 -15.47 -4.44 -5.84
C LYS A 109 -14.07 -4.87 -6.30
N HIS A 110 -13.04 -4.46 -5.56
CA HIS A 110 -11.65 -4.73 -5.92
C HIS A 110 -11.11 -5.97 -5.22
N LEU A 111 -11.50 -6.21 -3.96
CA LEU A 111 -11.10 -7.42 -3.24
C LEU A 111 -11.55 -8.69 -3.95
N GLN A 112 -12.75 -8.72 -4.52
CA GLN A 112 -13.20 -9.89 -5.28
C GLN A 112 -12.25 -10.21 -6.45
N LYS A 113 -11.75 -9.18 -7.16
CA LYS A 113 -10.80 -9.37 -8.26
C LYS A 113 -9.44 -9.86 -7.76
N LEU A 114 -8.93 -9.28 -6.68
CA LEU A 114 -7.66 -9.68 -6.08
C LEU A 114 -7.71 -11.12 -5.56
N THR A 115 -8.81 -11.51 -4.89
CA THR A 115 -9.01 -12.88 -4.39
C THR A 115 -9.17 -13.87 -5.53
N ASN A 116 -9.76 -13.49 -6.67
CA ASN A 116 -9.82 -14.37 -7.84
C ASN A 116 -8.42 -14.62 -8.44
N LEU A 117 -7.53 -13.61 -8.40
CA LEU A 117 -6.15 -13.75 -8.86
C LEU A 117 -5.29 -14.55 -7.88
N VAL A 118 -5.53 -14.39 -6.57
CA VAL A 118 -4.76 -15.07 -5.51
C VAL A 118 -5.69 -15.61 -4.41
N PRO A 119 -6.40 -16.73 -4.66
CA PRO A 119 -7.41 -17.26 -3.72
C PRO A 119 -6.85 -17.59 -2.33
N ALA A 120 -5.57 -17.96 -2.25
CA ALA A 120 -4.89 -18.29 -1.00
C ALA A 120 -4.84 -17.13 0.02
N LEU A 121 -5.10 -15.89 -0.41
CA LEU A 121 -5.10 -14.71 0.47
C LEU A 121 -6.44 -14.45 1.17
N GLN A 122 -7.53 -15.09 0.75
CA GLN A 122 -8.89 -14.81 1.25
C GLN A 122 -8.99 -14.93 2.78
N GLU A 123 -8.35 -15.97 3.34
CA GLU A 123 -8.39 -16.27 4.78
C GLU A 123 -7.17 -15.70 5.53
N ARG A 124 -6.35 -14.89 4.87
CA ARG A 124 -5.06 -14.41 5.39
C ARG A 124 -5.00 -12.88 5.32
N PRO A 125 -5.77 -12.16 6.17
CA PRO A 125 -5.92 -10.71 6.06
C PRO A 125 -4.60 -9.93 6.13
N ALA A 126 -3.64 -10.38 6.94
CA ALA A 126 -2.31 -9.77 7.01
C ALA A 126 -1.53 -9.88 5.68
N LEU A 127 -1.60 -11.06 5.02
CA LEU A 127 -0.96 -11.27 3.72
C LEU A 127 -1.74 -10.61 2.59
N LEU A 128 -3.06 -10.51 2.69
CA LEU A 128 -3.89 -9.73 1.77
C LEU A 128 -3.53 -8.25 1.84
N LEU A 129 -3.40 -7.68 3.04
CA LEU A 129 -2.91 -6.31 3.25
C LEU A 129 -1.52 -6.15 2.62
N GLN A 130 -0.61 -7.08 2.87
CA GLN A 130 0.73 -7.08 2.30
C GLN A 130 0.68 -7.11 0.76
N CYS A 131 -0.14 -7.98 0.15
CA CYS A 131 -0.29 -8.08 -1.30
C CYS A 131 -0.84 -6.81 -1.94
N ILE A 132 -1.84 -6.18 -1.30
CA ILE A 132 -2.40 -4.91 -1.76
C ILE A 132 -1.34 -3.80 -1.74
N LEU A 133 -0.50 -3.77 -0.70
CA LEU A 133 0.51 -2.73 -0.52
C LEU A 133 1.73 -2.97 -1.41
N ASP A 134 2.21 -4.21 -1.45
CA ASP A 134 3.37 -4.64 -2.21
C ASP A 134 3.32 -6.16 -2.45
N GLN A 135 2.89 -6.53 -3.65
CA GLN A 135 2.84 -7.91 -4.12
C GLN A 135 4.22 -8.55 -4.37
N SER A 136 5.31 -7.79 -4.30
CA SER A 136 6.68 -8.32 -4.44
C SER A 136 7.35 -8.65 -3.10
N HIS A 137 6.63 -8.50 -1.99
CA HIS A 137 7.14 -8.79 -0.65
C HIS A 137 7.47 -10.28 -0.47
N GLU A 138 8.54 -10.57 0.29
CA GLU A 138 9.05 -11.94 0.46
C GLU A 138 8.06 -12.90 1.12
N ASP A 139 7.24 -12.41 2.07
CA ASP A 139 6.16 -13.16 2.72
C ASP A 139 5.09 -13.70 1.76
N LEU A 140 5.03 -13.19 0.53
CA LEU A 140 4.09 -13.64 -0.50
C LEU A 140 4.67 -14.71 -1.42
N THR A 141 5.94 -15.08 -1.22
CA THR A 141 6.63 -16.09 -2.02
C THR A 141 5.89 -17.43 -1.94
N GLY A 142 5.53 -17.98 -3.10
CA GLY A 142 4.77 -19.24 -3.20
C GLY A 142 3.26 -19.08 -3.05
N LEU A 143 2.76 -17.89 -2.69
CA LEU A 143 1.33 -17.58 -2.66
C LEU A 143 0.91 -16.78 -3.89
N VAL A 144 1.70 -15.78 -4.27
CA VAL A 144 1.44 -14.94 -5.45
C VAL A 144 2.16 -15.54 -6.66
N PRO A 145 1.47 -15.76 -7.79
CA PRO A 145 2.10 -16.20 -9.02
C PRO A 145 3.21 -15.24 -9.48
N ALA A 146 4.36 -15.78 -9.87
CA ALA A 146 5.51 -14.99 -10.29
C ALA A 146 5.42 -14.49 -11.75
N ASP A 147 4.35 -14.84 -12.48
CA ASP A 147 4.18 -14.39 -13.86
C ASP A 147 3.87 -12.88 -13.91
N GLU A 148 4.44 -12.22 -14.91
CA GLU A 148 4.40 -10.77 -15.03
C GLU A 148 2.98 -10.24 -15.27
N GLU A 149 2.14 -11.01 -15.97
CA GLU A 149 0.76 -10.62 -16.26
C GLU A 149 -0.08 -10.56 -14.98
N THR A 150 -0.07 -11.62 -14.18
CA THR A 150 -0.79 -11.68 -12.90
C THR A 150 -0.27 -10.62 -11.93
N MET A 151 1.05 -10.44 -11.85
CA MET A 151 1.66 -9.38 -11.02
C MET A 151 1.23 -7.97 -11.43
N SER A 152 1.14 -7.72 -12.75
CA SER A 152 0.63 -6.45 -13.29
C SER A 152 -0.85 -6.24 -12.95
N GLN A 153 -1.67 -7.29 -13.07
CA GLN A 153 -3.10 -7.22 -12.74
C GLN A 153 -3.34 -6.98 -11.24
N ILE A 154 -2.58 -7.67 -10.37
CA ILE A 154 -2.61 -7.45 -8.91
C ILE A 154 -2.23 -6.00 -8.59
N GLU A 155 -1.13 -5.50 -9.16
CA GLU A 155 -0.71 -4.11 -8.95
C GLU A 155 -1.80 -3.12 -9.39
N GLN A 156 -2.35 -3.32 -10.59
CA GLN A 156 -3.38 -2.45 -11.15
C GLN A 156 -4.61 -2.40 -10.25
N HIS A 157 -5.16 -3.54 -9.85
CA HIS A 157 -6.33 -3.61 -8.96
C HIS A 157 -6.03 -3.02 -7.58
N SER A 158 -4.83 -3.22 -7.06
CA SER A 158 -4.42 -2.65 -5.78
C SER A 158 -4.34 -1.11 -5.85
N ARG A 159 -3.76 -0.54 -6.92
CA ARG A 159 -3.71 0.92 -7.12
C ARG A 159 -5.09 1.51 -7.30
N ASP A 160 -5.93 0.89 -8.13
CA ASP A 160 -7.30 1.32 -8.36
C ASP A 160 -8.11 1.35 -7.06
N MET A 161 -7.99 0.29 -6.26
CA MET A 161 -8.64 0.22 -4.96
C MET A 161 -8.18 1.34 -4.03
N LEU A 162 -6.88 1.47 -3.79
CA LEU A 162 -6.35 2.48 -2.86
C LEU A 162 -6.68 3.91 -3.31
N TYR A 163 -6.74 4.15 -4.62
CA TYR A 163 -7.20 5.42 -5.17
C TYR A 163 -8.68 5.69 -4.89
N ASP A 164 -9.55 4.69 -5.11
CA ASP A 164 -10.98 4.80 -4.82
C ASP A 164 -11.24 5.04 -3.32
N LEU A 165 -10.49 4.36 -2.44
CA LEU A 165 -10.55 4.58 -1.00
C LEU A 165 -10.11 6.00 -0.62
N HIS A 166 -9.00 6.48 -1.20
CA HIS A 166 -8.51 7.84 -1.00
C HIS A 166 -9.54 8.90 -1.42
N ARG A 167 -10.17 8.71 -2.59
CA ARG A 167 -11.21 9.63 -3.08
C ARG A 167 -12.40 9.67 -2.15
N ALA A 168 -12.90 8.51 -1.72
CA ALA A 168 -14.03 8.42 -0.80
C ALA A 168 -13.74 9.14 0.52
N ARG A 169 -12.56 8.91 1.11
CA ARG A 169 -12.12 9.61 2.32
C ARG A 169 -12.04 11.12 2.13
N THR A 170 -11.40 11.57 1.05
CA THR A 170 -11.21 13.01 0.76
C THR A 170 -12.55 13.71 0.55
N SER A 171 -13.50 13.05 -0.12
CA SER A 171 -14.87 13.57 -0.29
C SER A 171 -15.57 13.74 1.06
N TYR A 172 -15.44 12.78 1.97
CA TYR A 172 -16.03 12.86 3.30
C TYR A 172 -15.45 14.01 4.13
N GLN A 173 -14.12 14.15 4.12
CA GLN A 173 -13.43 15.22 4.86
C GLN A 173 -13.85 16.62 4.39
N LYS A 174 -14.02 16.81 3.06
CA LYS A 174 -14.49 18.08 2.50
C LYS A 174 -15.90 18.46 2.97
N LEU A 175 -16.80 17.48 3.11
CA LEU A 175 -18.17 17.72 3.58
C LEU A 175 -18.18 18.14 5.05
N ASN A 176 -17.28 17.60 5.88
CA ASN A 176 -17.20 17.96 7.29
C ASN A 176 -16.58 19.34 7.53
N THR A 177 -15.68 19.80 6.67
CA THR A 177 -15.07 21.14 6.81
C THR A 177 -15.99 22.31 6.43
N GLN A 178 -17.17 22.03 5.87
CA GLN A 178 -18.12 23.05 5.41
C GLN A 178 -19.27 23.32 6.39
N ASN A 179 -19.38 22.54 7.46
CA ASN A 179 -20.38 22.71 8.53
C ASN A 179 -19.71 23.29 9.78
#